data_AF-A0A7C1HA32-F1
#
_entry.id   AF-A0A7C1HA32-F1
#
_cell.length_a   1.000
_cell.length_b   1.000
_cell.length_c   1.000
_cell.angle_alpha   90.00
_cell.angle_beta   90.00
_cell.angle_gamma   90.00
#
_symmetry.space_group_name_H-M   'P 1'
#
loop_
_entity.id
_entity.type
_entity.pdbx_description
1 polymer ?
#
loop_
_entity_poly.entity_id
_entity_poly.type
_entity_poly.pdbx_seq_one_letter_code
_entity_poly.pdbx_strand_id
1 'polypeptide(L)'
;MSAWPLIGLGMLAALAFLIIRIYNQLVALKNRFKNAFAQIDVQLKRRYDLIPNLVETAKGYLKHERETLEAVIQARNQAVGATQAAAANPGQAAAMAGLAGAEGLLGGALGRLFALV
;
A
#
# COMPACT_ATOMS: atom_id res chain seq x y z
N MET A 1 -54.75 -23.23 -15.74
CA MET A 1 -53.31 -22.96 -16.01
C MET A 1 -52.51 -23.33 -14.78
N SER A 2 -51.52 -24.21 -14.89
CA SER A 2 -50.66 -24.60 -13.77
C SER A 2 -49.77 -23.43 -13.34
N ALA A 3 -49.62 -23.19 -12.04
CA ALA A 3 -48.82 -22.10 -11.48
C ALA A 3 -47.29 -22.38 -11.49
N TRP A 4 -46.89 -23.62 -11.75
CA TRP A 4 -45.50 -24.09 -11.83
C TRP A 4 -44.54 -23.21 -12.69
N PRO A 5 -44.88 -22.79 -13.92
CA PRO A 5 -44.01 -21.92 -14.72
C PRO A 5 -43.74 -20.55 -14.08
N LEU A 6 -44.71 -19.97 -13.36
CA LEU A 6 -44.52 -18.69 -12.67
C LEU A 6 -43.57 -18.82 -11.48
N ILE A 7 -43.66 -19.93 -10.74
CA ILE A 7 -42.75 -20.22 -9.62
C ILE A 7 -41.31 -20.41 -10.12
N GLY A 8 -41.13 -21.16 -11.22
CA GLY A 8 -39.82 -21.35 -11.84
C GLY A 8 -39.20 -20.04 -12.32
N LEU A 9 -39.99 -19.18 -12.98
CA LEU A 9 -39.54 -17.87 -13.44
C LEU A 9 -39.16 -16.94 -12.28
N GLY A 10 -39.97 -16.93 -11.21
CA GLY A 10 -39.67 -16.17 -9.99
C GLY A 10 -38.37 -16.60 -9.32
N MET A 11 -38.12 -17.91 -9.23
CA MET A 11 -36.87 -18.45 -8.68
C MET A 11 -35.65 -18.07 -9.53
N LEU A 12 -35.79 -18.13 -10.86
CA LEU A 12 -34.72 -17.78 -11.80
C LEU A 12 -34.40 -16.28 -11.76
N ALA A 13 -35.42 -15.44 -11.65
CA ALA A 13 -35.27 -14.00 -11.46
C ALA A 13 -34.60 -13.66 -10.11
N ALA A 14 -34.97 -14.35 -9.03
CA ALA A 14 -34.36 -14.17 -7.71
C ALA A 14 -32.86 -14.56 -7.73
N LEU A 15 -32.52 -15.67 -8.39
CA LEU A 15 -31.13 -16.11 -8.55
C LEU A 15 -30.31 -15.10 -9.36
N ALA A 16 -30.84 -14.62 -10.48
CA ALA A 16 -30.19 -13.60 -11.30
C ALA A 16 -29.95 -12.31 -10.50
N PHE A 17 -30.94 -11.87 -9.73
CA PHE A 17 -30.82 -10.69 -8.87
C PHE A 17 -29.73 -10.86 -7.79
N LEU A 18 -29.64 -12.04 -7.17
CA LEU A 18 -28.61 -12.34 -6.18
C LEU A 18 -27.20 -12.29 -6.77
N ILE A 19 -27.00 -12.86 -7.96
CA ILE A 19 -25.71 -12.82 -8.67
C ILE A 19 -25.31 -11.37 -8.97
N ILE A 20 -26.23 -10.55 -9.48
CA ILE A 20 -25.97 -9.13 -9.78
C ILE A 20 -25.61 -8.37 -8.50
N ARG A 21 -26.32 -8.60 -7.39
CA ARG A 21 -26.03 -7.97 -6.10
C ARG A 21 -24.63 -8.31 -5.60
N ILE A 22 -24.25 -9.58 -5.63
CA ILE A 22 -22.93 -10.04 -5.17
C ILE A 22 -21.83 -9.43 -6.05
N TYR A 23 -21.99 -9.46 -7.37
CA TYR A 23 -21.01 -8.89 -8.30
C TYR A 23 -20.78 -7.39 -8.02
N ASN A 24 -21.87 -6.62 -7.89
CA ASN A 24 -21.78 -5.19 -7.59
C ASN A 24 -21.12 -4.91 -6.24
N GLN A 25 -21.40 -5.72 -5.22
CA GLN A 25 -20.74 -5.61 -3.92
C GLN A 25 -19.25 -5.90 -4.01
N LEU A 26 -18.83 -6.94 -4.73
CA LEU A 26 -17.41 -7.27 -4.90
C LEU A 26 -16.66 -6.17 -5.65
N VAL A 27 -17.26 -5.59 -6.69
CA VAL A 27 -16.67 -4.45 -7.41
C VAL A 27 -16.54 -3.22 -6.51
N ALA A 28 -17.57 -2.92 -5.72
CA ALA A 28 -17.53 -1.80 -4.77
C ALA A 28 -16.43 -1.99 -3.71
N LEU A 29 -16.30 -3.21 -3.15
CA LEU A 29 -15.24 -3.54 -2.18
C LEU A 29 -13.85 -3.44 -2.80
N LYS A 30 -13.67 -3.93 -4.03
CA LYS A 30 -12.40 -3.81 -4.78
C LYS A 30 -11.99 -2.36 -4.97
N ASN A 31 -12.93 -1.49 -5.34
CA ASN A 31 -12.65 -0.05 -5.50
C ASN A 31 -12.36 0.62 -4.16
N ARG A 32 -13.11 0.29 -3.10
CA ARG A 32 -12.87 0.80 -1.75
C ARG A 32 -11.45 0.46 -1.26
N PHE A 33 -11.01 -0.79 -1.45
CA PHE A 33 -9.66 -1.22 -1.11
C PHE A 33 -8.59 -0.43 -1.87
N LYS A 34 -8.73 -0.29 -3.20
CA LYS A 34 -7.78 0.49 -4.02
C LYS A 34 -7.70 1.96 -3.58
N ASN A 35 -8.83 2.57 -3.27
CA ASN A 35 -8.89 3.95 -2.81
C ASN A 35 -8.22 4.12 -1.45
N ALA A 36 -8.44 3.19 -0.52
CA ALA A 36 -7.76 3.18 0.77
C ALA A 36 -6.23 3.06 0.59
N PHE A 37 -5.78 2.16 -0.30
CA PHE A 37 -4.35 2.03 -0.58
C PHE A 37 -3.75 3.30 -1.21
N ALA A 38 -4.47 3.95 -2.13
CA ALA A 38 -4.01 5.20 -2.74
C ALA A 38 -3.78 6.31 -1.69
N GLN A 39 -4.58 6.37 -0.63
CA GLN A 39 -4.35 7.29 0.48
C GLN A 39 -3.04 6.95 1.23
N ILE A 40 -2.76 5.67 1.45
CA ILE A 40 -1.51 5.21 2.08
C ILE A 40 -0.31 5.56 1.20
N ASP A 41 -0.38 5.31 -0.11
CA ASP A 41 0.67 5.65 -1.07
C ASP A 41 1.07 7.13 -1.01
N VAL A 42 0.08 8.04 -0.94
CA VAL A 42 0.34 9.47 -0.78
C VAL A 42 1.10 9.78 0.52
N GLN A 43 0.72 9.14 1.64
CA GLN A 43 1.41 9.36 2.93
C GLN A 43 2.84 8.83 2.90
N LEU A 44 3.06 7.64 2.31
CA LEU A 44 4.38 7.06 2.16
C LEU A 44 5.28 7.97 1.32
N LYS A 45 4.80 8.44 0.17
CA LYS A 45 5.52 9.40 -0.68
C LYS A 45 5.92 10.65 0.10
N ARG A 46 4.98 11.27 0.82
CA ARG A 46 5.26 12.45 1.65
C ARG A 46 6.36 12.17 2.68
N ARG A 47 6.34 10.99 3.32
CA ARG A 47 7.39 10.60 4.27
C ARG A 47 8.75 10.49 3.57
N TYR A 48 8.82 9.86 2.40
CA TYR A 48 10.07 9.71 1.64
C TYR A 48 10.63 11.02 1.11
N ASP A 49 9.77 11.99 0.82
CA ASP A 49 10.16 13.32 0.35
C ASP A 49 10.76 14.18 1.47
N LEU A 50 10.40 13.90 2.73
CA LEU A 50 10.96 14.59 3.90
C LEU A 50 12.30 14.01 4.38
N ILE A 51 12.63 12.76 4.03
CA ILE A 51 13.87 12.10 4.47
C ILE A 51 15.13 12.84 4.02
N PRO A 52 15.26 13.31 2.76
CA PRO A 52 16.43 14.09 2.35
C PRO A 52 16.67 15.33 3.22
N ASN A 53 15.60 16.06 3.59
CA ASN A 53 15.71 17.22 4.47
C ASN A 53 16.14 16.84 5.89
N LEU A 54 15.63 15.72 6.40
CA LEU A 54 16.07 15.13 7.68
C LEU A 54 17.55 14.78 7.66
N VAL A 55 18.00 14.08 6.61
CA VAL A 55 19.40 13.70 6.41
C VAL A 55 20.31 14.93 6.32
N GLU A 56 19.89 15.97 5.60
CA GLU A 56 20.67 17.21 5.47
C GLU A 56 20.81 17.93 6.81
N THR A 57 19.75 17.97 7.62
CA THR A 57 19.80 18.54 8.96
C THR A 57 20.72 17.72 9.87
N ALA A 58 20.63 16.38 9.81
CA ALA A 58 21.45 15.48 10.61
C ALA A 58 22.94 15.54 10.22
N LYS A 59 23.28 15.73 8.94
CA LYS A 59 24.67 15.91 8.47
C LYS A 59 25.42 17.01 9.21
N GLY A 60 24.74 18.10 9.59
CA GLY A 60 25.34 19.20 10.33
C GLY A 60 25.87 18.79 11.71
N TYR A 61 25.18 17.84 12.36
CA TYR A 61 25.52 17.30 13.67
C TYR A 61 26.43 16.07 13.58
N LEU A 62 26.22 15.22 12.56
CA LEU A 62 26.88 13.93 12.41
C LEU A 62 27.95 13.93 11.30
N LYS A 63 28.98 14.76 11.47
CA LYS A 63 30.01 15.01 10.44
C LYS A 63 30.84 13.78 10.04
N HIS A 64 30.89 12.75 10.88
CA HIS A 64 31.66 11.52 10.64
C HIS A 64 30.80 10.29 10.36
N GLU A 65 29.46 10.39 10.40
CA GLU A 65 28.52 9.26 10.24
C GLU A 65 28.03 9.08 8.80
N ARG A 66 28.97 9.13 7.84
CA ARG A 66 28.61 9.08 6.41
C ARG A 66 27.92 7.77 6.04
N GLU A 67 28.41 6.65 6.57
CA GLU A 67 27.86 5.31 6.33
C GLU A 67 26.40 5.21 6.78
N THR A 68 26.08 5.74 7.96
CA THR A 68 24.72 5.74 8.51
C THR A 68 23.77 6.57 7.63
N LEU A 69 24.20 7.74 7.18
CA LEU A 69 23.41 8.60 6.30
C LEU A 69 23.20 7.98 4.91
N GLU A 70 24.24 7.35 4.34
CA GLU A 70 24.14 6.60 3.09
C GLU A 70 23.16 5.44 3.19
N ALA A 71 23.19 4.68 4.31
CA ALA A 71 22.26 3.58 4.56
C ALA A 71 20.80 4.06 4.61
N VAL A 72 20.53 5.24 5.19
CA VAL A 72 19.19 5.84 5.20
C VAL A 72 18.73 6.22 3.79
N ILE A 73 19.59 6.84 2.99
CA ILE A 73 19.26 7.21 1.61
C ILE A 73 19.00 5.96 0.76
N GLN A 74 19.82 4.92 0.90
CA GLN A 74 19.64 3.66 0.19
C GLN A 74 18.31 2.99 0.58
N ALA A 75 18.03 2.88 1.88
CA ALA A 75 16.78 2.30 2.37
C ALA A 75 15.57 3.10 1.90
N ARG A 76 15.65 4.43 1.87
CA ARG A 76 14.62 5.31 1.32
C ARG A 76 14.36 5.03 -0.15
N ASN A 77 15.40 4.87 -0.97
CA ASN A 77 15.24 4.57 -2.39
C ASN A 77 14.59 3.20 -2.64
N GLN A 78 14.94 2.19 -1.83
CA GLN A 78 14.28 0.88 -1.87
C GLN A 78 12.80 0.98 -1.50
N ALA A 79 12.47 1.72 -0.44
CA ALA A 79 11.08 1.93 -0.01
C ALA A 79 10.24 2.67 -1.06
N VAL A 80 10.81 3.67 -1.73
CA VAL A 80 10.17 4.36 -2.86
C VAL A 80 9.86 3.38 -4.00
N GLY A 81 10.84 2.56 -4.42
CA GLY A 81 10.64 1.57 -5.48
C GLY A 81 9.59 0.52 -5.12
N ALA A 82 9.63 0.00 -3.89
CA ALA A 82 8.65 -0.96 -3.41
C ALA A 82 7.23 -0.37 -3.32
N THR A 83 7.13 0.90 -2.92
CA THR A 83 5.84 1.63 -2.89
C THR A 83 5.27 1.79 -4.29
N GLN A 84 6.09 2.13 -5.29
CA GLN A 84 5.64 2.22 -6.68
C GLN A 84 5.13 0.88 -7.22
N ALA A 85 5.83 -0.21 -6.92
CA ALA A 85 5.40 -1.56 -7.29
C ALA A 85 4.06 -1.94 -6.62
N ALA A 86 3.90 -1.62 -5.34
CA ALA A 86 2.66 -1.84 -4.60
C ALA A 86 1.50 -0.95 -5.10
N ALA A 87 1.77 0.30 -5.48
CA ALA A 87 0.76 1.21 -6.06
C ALA A 87 0.25 0.72 -7.42
N ALA A 88 1.10 0.10 -8.23
CA ALA A 88 0.69 -0.49 -9.50
C ALA A 88 -0.30 -1.65 -9.30
N ASN A 89 -0.06 -2.51 -8.28
CA ASN A 89 -0.91 -3.67 -8.00
C ASN A 89 -1.06 -3.93 -6.47
N PRO A 90 -1.92 -3.16 -5.77
CA PRO A 90 -2.04 -3.28 -4.31
C PRO A 90 -2.69 -4.60 -3.87
N GLY A 91 -3.37 -5.30 -4.78
CA GLY A 91 -3.93 -6.63 -4.51
C GLY A 91 -2.92 -7.77 -4.61
N GLN A 92 -1.67 -7.50 -5.01
CA GLN A 92 -0.65 -8.53 -5.15
C GLN A 92 0.11 -8.71 -3.84
N ALA A 93 -0.03 -9.89 -3.23
CA ALA A 93 0.62 -10.21 -1.95
C ALA A 93 2.14 -10.02 -1.98
N ALA A 94 2.81 -10.40 -3.08
CA ALA A 94 4.25 -10.21 -3.22
C ALA A 94 4.68 -8.73 -3.22
N ALA A 95 3.92 -7.85 -3.88
CA ALA A 95 4.20 -6.41 -3.90
C ALA A 95 4.01 -5.79 -2.51
N MET A 96 2.97 -6.19 -1.79
CA MET A 96 2.73 -5.76 -0.41
C MET A 96 3.79 -6.28 0.56
N ALA A 97 4.24 -7.53 0.40
CA ALA A 97 5.35 -8.08 1.18
C ALA A 97 6.66 -7.34 0.91
N GLY A 98 6.95 -7.02 -0.36
CA GLY A 98 8.10 -6.20 -0.74
C GLY A 98 8.05 -4.80 -0.12
N LEU A 99 6.88 -4.15 -0.14
CA LEU A 99 6.66 -2.88 0.55
C LEU A 99 6.93 -3.00 2.05
N ALA A 100 6.33 -3.97 2.73
CA ALA A 100 6.52 -4.17 4.16
C ALA A 100 8.00 -4.44 4.54
N GLY A 101 8.72 -5.20 3.72
CA GLY A 101 10.15 -5.44 3.90
C GLY A 101 10.98 -4.16 3.75
N ALA A 102 10.75 -3.38 2.69
CA ALA A 102 11.46 -2.13 2.45
C ALA A 102 11.16 -1.08 3.53
N GLU A 103 9.92 -1.02 4.02
CA GLU A 103 9.51 -0.20 5.16
C GLU A 103 10.25 -0.59 6.45
N GLY A 104 10.41 -1.89 6.71
CA GLY A 104 11.17 -2.39 7.86
C GLY A 104 12.64 -2.00 7.80
N LEU A 105 13.26 -2.12 6.62
CA LEU A 105 14.65 -1.70 6.40
C LEU A 105 14.83 -0.20 6.62
N LEU A 106 13.92 0.62 6.10
CA LEU A 106 13.94 2.07 6.29
C LEU A 106 13.73 2.45 7.76
N GLY A 107 12.76 1.83 8.43
CA GLY A 107 12.53 2.02 9.86
C GLY A 107 13.77 1.68 10.70
N GLY A 108 14.45 0.58 10.38
CA GLY A 108 15.71 0.21 11.04
C GLY A 108 16.84 1.22 10.78
N ALA A 109 16.98 1.72 9.56
CA ALA A 109 17.98 2.73 9.22
C ALA A 109 17.73 4.08 9.93
N LEU A 110 16.46 4.53 9.94
CA LEU A 110 16.07 5.74 10.67
C LEU A 110 16.23 5.58 12.19
N GLY A 111 15.97 4.39 12.74
CA GLY A 111 16.20 4.09 14.15
C GLY A 111 17.69 4.18 14.54
N ARG A 112 18.59 3.68 13.67
CA ARG A 112 20.04 3.86 13.87
C ARG A 112 20.47 5.32 13.78
N LEU A 113 19.93 6.07 12.81
CA LEU A 113 20.20 7.50 12.71
C LEU A 113 19.76 8.25 13.98
N PHE A 114 18.58 7.95 14.51
CA PHE A 114 18.05 8.57 15.73
C PHE A 114 18.88 8.23 16.98
N ALA A 115 19.54 7.07 17.01
CA ALA A 115 20.42 6.70 18.13
C ALA A 115 21.76 7.47 18.12
N LEU A 116 22.12 8.13 17.01
CA LEU A 116 23.38 8.85 16.84
C LEU A 116 23.26 10.37 16.99
N VAL A 117 22.08 10.93 16.68
CA VAL A 117 21.76 12.37 16.85
C VAL A 117 21.46 12.66 18.32
#